data_AF-A0A2E6XD86-F1
#
_entry.id   AF-A0A2E6XD86-F1
#
_cell.length_a   1.000
_cell.length_b   1.000
_cell.length_c   1.000
_cell.angle_alpha   90.00
_cell.angle_beta   90.00
_cell.angle_gamma   90.00
#
_symmetry.space_group_name_H-M   'P 1'
#
loop_
_entity.id
_entity.type
_entity.pdbx_description
1 polymer ?
#
loop_
_entity_poly.entity_id
_entity_poly.type
_entity_poly.pdbx_seq_one_letter_code
_entity_poly.pdbx_strand_id
1 'polypeptide(L)'
;MTSEPTTKDIIRRGEIVSYQLTPLGSNYTFLVNIDLDGNESLAIYKPQKGEAPLWDFPSGTLYKREYAAYLLSQILGWDFIPFTIIRDGPHGVGSVQQFVEHDPKQNYYTFEDGCADQLRVIACFDLVANSTDRKANHLLIEDGGKIWSIDHGLTFHSDMKVRTVIWDFCSEPIPENLLSSLTEFRQQLETPAESQPPLVNELVTLLPQEEIDALKRRLDWVLEERVYPGLPGRRRY
;
A
#
# COMPACT_ATOMS: atom_id res chain seq x y z
N MET A 1 29.05 -18.27 12.23
CA MET A 1 28.09 -18.70 11.21
C MET A 1 27.19 -17.50 10.96
N THR A 2 27.35 -16.84 9.82
CA THR A 2 26.43 -15.78 9.40
C THR A 2 25.10 -16.46 9.05
N SER A 3 24.01 -16.03 9.68
CA SER A 3 22.66 -16.51 9.35
C SER A 3 22.35 -16.22 7.88
N GLU A 4 21.60 -17.10 7.23
CA GLU A 4 21.09 -16.84 5.88
C GLU A 4 20.33 -15.50 5.84
N PRO A 5 20.47 -14.70 4.77
CA PRO A 5 19.81 -13.41 4.66
C PRO A 5 18.29 -13.60 4.56
N THR A 6 17.52 -12.71 5.21
CA THR A 6 16.05 -12.73 5.06
C THR A 6 15.63 -12.26 3.67
N THR A 7 14.40 -12.56 3.24
CA THR A 7 13.81 -12.00 2.01
C THR A 7 13.94 -10.47 1.93
N LYS A 8 13.71 -9.77 3.04
CA LYS A 8 13.86 -8.30 3.12
C LYS A 8 15.32 -7.87 2.91
N ASP A 9 16.29 -8.65 3.41
CA ASP A 9 17.71 -8.39 3.22
C ASP A 9 18.15 -8.57 1.77
N ILE A 10 17.67 -9.64 1.11
CA ILE A 10 17.92 -9.92 -0.30
C ILE A 10 17.35 -8.79 -1.16
N ILE A 11 16.08 -8.44 -0.97
CA ILE A 11 15.43 -7.35 -1.73
C ILE A 11 16.15 -6.01 -1.54
N ARG A 12 16.61 -5.71 -0.32
CA ARG A 12 17.27 -4.45 0.00
C ARG A 12 18.67 -4.34 -0.61
N ARG A 13 19.47 -5.41 -0.57
CA ARG A 13 20.92 -5.35 -0.85
C ARG A 13 21.35 -6.13 -2.11
N GLY A 14 20.58 -7.12 -2.52
CA GLY A 14 20.91 -7.98 -3.65
C GLY A 14 20.81 -7.29 -5.01
N GLU A 15 21.44 -7.89 -6.01
CA GLU A 15 21.45 -7.42 -7.39
C GLU A 15 20.24 -7.97 -8.16
N ILE A 16 19.60 -7.15 -9.00
CA ILE A 16 18.57 -7.65 -9.94
C ILE A 16 19.29 -8.39 -11.06
N VAL A 17 19.29 -9.71 -11.02
CA VAL A 17 20.01 -10.58 -11.96
C VAL A 17 19.18 -10.95 -13.20
N SER A 18 17.84 -10.89 -13.09
CA SER A 18 16.95 -11.08 -14.24
C SER A 18 15.63 -10.36 -14.03
N TYR A 19 14.94 -10.07 -15.13
CA TYR A 19 13.63 -9.43 -15.13
C TYR A 19 12.77 -9.92 -16.29
N GLN A 20 11.47 -10.08 -16.04
CA GLN A 20 10.46 -10.43 -17.02
C GLN A 20 9.29 -9.46 -16.92
N LEU A 21 8.87 -8.91 -18.07
CA LEU A 21 7.69 -8.05 -18.13
C LEU A 21 6.43 -8.85 -17.78
N THR A 22 5.62 -8.35 -16.86
CA THR A 22 4.30 -8.91 -16.59
C THR A 22 3.27 -8.33 -17.58
N PRO A 23 2.40 -9.15 -18.18
CA PRO A 23 1.49 -8.70 -19.24
C PRO A 23 0.25 -7.94 -18.71
N LEU A 24 0.18 -7.65 -17.41
CA LEU A 24 -1.00 -7.11 -16.75
C LEU A 24 -0.79 -5.64 -16.36
N GLY A 25 -1.77 -4.80 -16.71
CA GLY A 25 -1.80 -3.38 -16.33
C GLY A 25 -1.37 -2.42 -17.45
N SER A 26 -1.63 -1.12 -17.24
CA SER A 26 -1.25 -0.05 -18.16
C SER A 26 0.17 0.48 -17.94
N ASN A 27 0.75 0.22 -16.77
CA ASN A 27 2.13 0.58 -16.42
C ASN A 27 3.05 -0.62 -16.63
N TYR A 28 4.30 -0.37 -17.05
CA TYR A 28 5.29 -1.44 -17.13
C TYR A 28 5.65 -1.94 -15.73
N THR A 29 5.40 -3.23 -15.50
CA THR A 29 5.66 -3.94 -14.25
C THR A 29 6.50 -5.17 -14.55
N PHE A 30 7.52 -5.42 -13.75
CA PHE A 30 8.46 -6.53 -13.98
C PHE A 30 8.47 -7.46 -12.79
N LEU A 31 8.39 -8.77 -13.05
CA LEU A 31 8.84 -9.77 -12.09
C LEU A 31 10.36 -9.83 -12.18
N VAL A 32 11.05 -9.64 -11.06
CA VAL A 32 12.51 -9.63 -11.01
C VAL A 32 13.02 -10.72 -10.07
N ASN A 33 14.15 -11.32 -10.43
CA ASN A 33 14.92 -12.15 -9.52
C ASN A 33 16.05 -11.33 -8.92
N ILE A 34 16.21 -11.39 -7.60
CA ILE A 34 17.22 -10.65 -6.85
C ILE A 34 18.14 -11.66 -6.17
N ASP A 35 19.44 -11.58 -6.45
CA ASP A 35 20.46 -12.43 -5.82
C ASP A 35 21.28 -11.65 -4.79
N LEU A 36 21.51 -12.26 -3.63
CA LEU A 36 22.47 -11.79 -2.63
C LEU A 36 23.34 -12.96 -2.17
N ASP A 37 24.58 -13.00 -2.65
CA ASP A 37 25.57 -14.03 -2.30
C ASP A 37 25.06 -15.46 -2.53
N GLY A 38 24.33 -15.68 -3.64
CA GLY A 38 23.73 -16.97 -3.99
C GLY A 38 22.37 -17.27 -3.35
N ASN A 39 21.80 -16.31 -2.61
CA ASN A 39 20.44 -16.40 -2.07
C ASN A 39 19.49 -15.57 -2.93
N GLU A 40 18.48 -16.21 -3.49
CA GLU A 40 17.56 -15.59 -4.44
C GLU A 40 16.20 -15.24 -3.81
N SER A 41 15.59 -14.17 -4.29
CA SER A 41 14.21 -13.80 -3.98
C SER A 41 13.53 -13.12 -5.16
N LEU A 42 12.25 -13.43 -5.35
CA LEU A 42 11.40 -12.75 -6.32
C LEU A 42 10.87 -11.42 -5.77
N ALA A 43 10.71 -10.44 -6.66
CA ALA A 43 10.07 -9.16 -6.37
C ALA A 43 9.34 -8.60 -7.59
N ILE A 44 8.41 -7.69 -7.36
CA ILE A 44 7.76 -6.86 -8.36
C ILE A 44 8.48 -5.52 -8.42
N TYR A 45 9.02 -5.18 -9.59
CA TYR A 45 9.68 -3.90 -9.86
C TYR A 45 8.82 -3.03 -10.77
N LYS A 46 8.52 -1.81 -10.32
CA LYS A 46 7.78 -0.79 -11.08
C LYS A 46 8.64 0.46 -11.27
N PRO A 47 9.32 0.60 -12.43
CA PRO A 47 10.16 1.75 -12.71
C PRO A 47 9.35 3.03 -12.92
N GLN A 48 9.91 4.17 -12.50
CA GLN A 48 9.35 5.50 -12.80
C GLN A 48 9.13 5.71 -14.30
N LYS A 49 10.10 5.28 -15.13
CA LYS A 49 10.02 5.40 -16.59
C LYS A 49 8.97 4.49 -17.23
N GLY A 50 8.45 3.54 -16.47
CA GLY A 50 7.39 2.62 -16.89
C GLY A 50 5.98 3.13 -16.66
N GLU A 51 5.83 4.29 -16.03
CA GLU A 51 4.53 4.88 -15.73
C GLU A 51 3.85 5.42 -16.99
N ALA A 52 2.61 5.00 -17.21
CA ALA A 52 1.71 5.62 -18.16
C ALA A 52 1.18 6.94 -17.56
N PRO A 53 1.17 8.04 -18.33
CA PRO A 53 0.59 9.30 -17.87
C PRO A 53 -0.88 9.15 -17.47
N LEU A 54 -1.25 9.74 -16.34
CA LEU A 54 -2.62 9.84 -15.87
C LEU A 54 -3.02 11.31 -15.83
N TRP A 55 -4.31 11.59 -16.05
CA TRP A 55 -4.81 12.97 -16.07
C TRP A 55 -4.97 13.55 -14.66
N ASP A 56 -5.16 12.69 -13.65
CA ASP A 56 -5.43 13.04 -12.25
C ASP A 56 -4.31 12.66 -11.27
N PHE A 57 -3.15 12.19 -11.75
CA PHE A 57 -1.98 11.94 -10.90
C PHE A 57 -0.71 12.57 -11.51
N PRO A 58 0.20 13.14 -10.70
CA PRO A 58 1.47 13.66 -11.21
C PRO A 58 2.31 12.55 -11.86
N SER A 59 2.79 12.78 -13.08
CA SER A 59 3.64 11.82 -13.79
C SER A 59 4.93 11.50 -13.04
N GLY A 60 5.36 10.23 -13.07
CA GLY A 60 6.65 9.80 -12.50
C GLY A 60 6.64 9.73 -10.98
N THR A 61 5.49 9.47 -10.36
CA THR A 61 5.32 9.46 -8.90
C THR A 61 4.52 8.27 -8.37
N LEU A 62 4.05 7.35 -9.22
CA LEU A 62 3.27 6.18 -8.78
C LEU A 62 4.15 5.21 -7.96
N TYR A 63 5.41 5.01 -8.35
CA TYR A 63 6.33 4.17 -7.56
C TYR A 63 6.57 4.70 -6.15
N LYS A 64 6.51 6.03 -5.96
CA LYS A 64 6.60 6.65 -4.63
C LYS A 64 5.36 6.33 -3.80
N ARG A 65 4.18 6.28 -4.41
CA ARG A 65 2.92 5.95 -3.71
C ARG A 65 2.85 4.50 -3.27
N GLU A 66 3.43 3.58 -4.04
CA GLU A 66 3.62 2.20 -3.59
C GLU A 66 4.41 2.14 -2.28
N TYR A 67 5.50 2.90 -2.20
CA TYR A 67 6.32 2.95 -0.98
C TYR A 67 5.66 3.74 0.16
N ALA A 68 4.99 4.87 -0.13
CA ALA A 68 4.21 5.63 0.84
C ALA A 68 3.12 4.76 1.49
N ALA A 69 2.44 3.93 0.71
CA ALA A 69 1.42 3.02 1.20
C ALA A 69 2.03 1.98 2.15
N TYR A 70 3.16 1.37 1.76
CA TYR A 70 3.91 0.48 2.64
C TYR A 70 4.31 1.19 3.94
N LEU A 71 4.91 2.38 3.90
CA LEU A 71 5.28 3.16 5.09
C LEU A 71 4.07 3.41 6.00
N LEU A 72 2.94 3.85 5.44
CA LEU A 72 1.71 4.06 6.19
C LEU A 72 1.25 2.77 6.88
N SER A 73 1.28 1.63 6.19
CA SER A 73 0.94 0.34 6.79
C SER A 73 1.83 0.00 8.00
N GLN A 74 3.14 0.27 7.90
CA GLN A 74 4.10 0.00 8.98
C GLN A 74 3.91 0.97 10.15
N ILE A 75 3.66 2.25 9.88
CA ILE A 75 3.39 3.26 10.91
C ILE A 75 2.14 2.90 11.72
N LEU A 76 1.11 2.39 11.05
CA LEU A 76 -0.14 1.96 11.69
C LEU A 76 -0.04 0.57 12.35
N GLY A 77 1.04 -0.17 12.11
CA GLY A 77 1.19 -1.56 12.55
C GLY A 77 0.27 -2.53 11.83
N TRP A 78 -0.22 -2.16 10.64
CA TRP A 78 -1.15 -2.95 9.83
C TRP A 78 -0.36 -3.74 8.78
N ASP A 79 0.10 -4.94 9.16
CA ASP A 79 1.01 -5.77 8.38
C ASP A 79 0.33 -6.54 7.22
N PHE A 80 -0.19 -5.81 6.23
CA PHE A 80 -0.88 -6.38 5.06
C PHE A 80 -0.33 -5.89 3.71
N ILE A 81 0.65 -4.97 3.67
CA ILE A 81 1.34 -4.58 2.43
C ILE A 81 2.70 -5.26 2.39
N PRO A 82 3.06 -6.01 1.32
CA PRO A 82 4.34 -6.67 1.22
C PRO A 82 5.51 -5.68 1.32
N PHE A 83 6.66 -6.16 1.79
CA PHE A 83 7.85 -5.32 1.94
C PHE A 83 8.15 -4.57 0.66
N THR A 84 8.15 -3.24 0.72
CA THR A 84 8.33 -2.36 -0.44
C THR A 84 9.42 -1.35 -0.16
N ILE A 85 10.31 -1.12 -1.12
CA ILE A 85 11.37 -0.09 -1.06
C ILE A 85 11.51 0.62 -2.39
N ILE A 86 12.14 1.79 -2.36
CA ILE A 86 12.58 2.49 -3.59
C ILE A 86 14.07 2.22 -3.79
N ARG A 87 14.45 1.81 -5.00
CA ARG A 87 15.85 1.70 -5.40
C ARG A 87 16.03 1.72 -6.92
N ASP A 88 17.27 1.81 -7.36
CA ASP A 88 17.62 1.66 -8.78
C ASP A 88 17.43 0.22 -9.25
N GLY A 89 17.02 0.08 -10.51
CA GLY A 89 16.93 -1.19 -11.23
C GLY A 89 17.24 -1.01 -12.71
N PRO A 90 17.04 -2.07 -13.54
CA PRO A 90 17.42 -2.07 -14.96
C PRO A 90 16.81 -0.95 -15.80
N HIS A 91 15.70 -0.36 -15.36
CA HIS A 91 14.99 0.72 -16.05
C HIS A 91 14.99 2.04 -15.24
N GLY A 92 15.94 2.21 -14.32
CA GLY A 92 16.12 3.38 -13.46
C GLY A 92 15.48 3.22 -12.08
N VAL A 93 15.27 4.33 -11.37
CA VAL A 93 14.62 4.31 -10.06
C VAL A 93 13.18 3.77 -10.17
N GLY A 94 12.79 2.97 -9.17
CA GLY A 94 11.44 2.44 -9.08
C GLY A 94 11.15 1.85 -7.70
N SER A 95 9.93 1.38 -7.53
CA SER A 95 9.55 0.59 -6.35
C SER A 95 9.89 -0.88 -6.60
N VAL A 96 10.39 -1.55 -5.57
CA VAL A 96 10.65 -2.99 -5.53
C VAL A 96 9.87 -3.55 -4.35
N GLN A 97 8.87 -4.36 -4.64
CA GLN A 97 7.96 -4.96 -3.68
C GLN A 97 8.17 -6.47 -3.63
N GLN A 98 8.22 -7.06 -2.44
CA GLN A 98 8.30 -8.50 -2.25
C GLN A 98 7.20 -9.21 -3.05
N PHE A 99 7.58 -10.23 -3.82
CA PHE A 99 6.60 -11.07 -4.49
C PHE A 99 5.87 -11.95 -3.46
N VAL A 100 4.54 -11.98 -3.55
CA VAL A 100 3.70 -12.82 -2.71
C VAL A 100 3.25 -14.00 -3.56
N GLU A 101 3.66 -15.21 -3.16
CA GLU A 101 3.13 -16.44 -3.73
C GLU A 101 1.66 -16.58 -3.36
N HIS A 102 0.82 -16.83 -4.36
CA HIS A 102 -0.63 -16.94 -4.21
C HIS A 102 -1.21 -17.80 -5.33
N ASP A 103 -2.40 -18.36 -5.13
CA ASP A 103 -3.15 -18.98 -6.22
C ASP A 103 -3.74 -17.87 -7.13
N PRO A 104 -3.34 -17.78 -8.41
CA PRO A 104 -3.86 -16.76 -9.33
C PRO A 104 -5.36 -16.91 -9.64
N LYS A 105 -5.98 -18.03 -9.26
CA LYS A 105 -7.44 -18.22 -9.37
C LYS A 105 -8.20 -17.58 -8.21
N GLN A 106 -7.53 -17.27 -7.11
CA GLN A 106 -8.13 -16.64 -5.95
C GLN A 106 -8.08 -15.11 -6.06
N ASN A 107 -9.12 -14.47 -5.54
CA ASN A 107 -9.23 -13.02 -5.38
C ASN A 107 -10.28 -12.73 -4.30
N TYR A 108 -10.53 -11.45 -4.03
CA TYR A 108 -11.55 -11.01 -3.07
C TYR A 108 -12.90 -11.76 -3.13
N TYR A 109 -13.41 -12.08 -4.33
CA TYR A 109 -14.71 -12.75 -4.47
C TYR A 109 -14.67 -14.26 -4.16
N THR A 110 -13.49 -14.85 -4.02
CA THR A 110 -13.30 -16.28 -3.76
C THR A 110 -12.76 -16.55 -2.37
N PHE A 111 -12.56 -15.53 -1.53
CA PHE A 111 -12.10 -15.72 -0.17
C PHE A 111 -13.16 -16.47 0.65
N GLU A 112 -12.69 -17.38 1.50
CA GLU A 112 -13.54 -18.15 2.40
C GLU A 112 -13.90 -17.33 3.66
N ASP A 113 -14.81 -17.88 4.47
CA ASP A 113 -15.21 -17.25 5.74
C ASP A 113 -14.00 -17.06 6.68
N GLY A 114 -14.01 -15.97 7.47
CA GLY A 114 -12.95 -15.66 8.46
C GLY A 114 -11.98 -14.55 8.04
N CYS A 115 -12.11 -14.02 6.82
CA CYS A 115 -11.29 -12.90 6.32
C CYS A 115 -11.76 -11.50 6.76
N ALA A 116 -12.93 -11.39 7.39
CA ALA A 116 -13.61 -10.12 7.64
C ALA A 116 -12.75 -9.11 8.42
N ASP A 117 -12.05 -9.53 9.47
CA ASP A 117 -11.25 -8.62 10.29
C ASP A 117 -10.07 -8.05 9.51
N GLN A 118 -9.38 -8.86 8.70
CA GLN A 118 -8.30 -8.39 7.82
C GLN A 118 -8.84 -7.43 6.75
N LEU A 119 -10.01 -7.75 6.16
CA LEU A 119 -10.66 -6.87 5.18
C LEU A 119 -11.11 -5.54 5.79
N ARG A 120 -11.52 -5.50 7.07
CA ARG A 120 -11.82 -4.24 7.79
C ARG A 120 -10.60 -3.35 7.90
N VAL A 121 -9.43 -3.93 8.18
CA VAL A 121 -8.16 -3.19 8.20
C VAL A 121 -7.88 -2.57 6.84
N ILE A 122 -7.97 -3.36 5.77
CA ILE A 122 -7.69 -2.90 4.41
C ILE A 122 -8.71 -1.85 3.95
N ALA A 123 -10.00 -2.04 4.25
CA ALA A 123 -11.02 -1.04 3.96
C ALA A 123 -10.77 0.29 4.69
N CYS A 124 -10.32 0.23 5.95
CA CYS A 124 -9.96 1.43 6.72
C CYS A 124 -8.72 2.11 6.14
N PHE A 125 -7.75 1.33 5.68
CA PHE A 125 -6.58 1.85 4.98
C PHE A 125 -6.97 2.53 3.67
N ASP A 126 -7.81 1.90 2.84
CA ASP A 126 -8.27 2.47 1.57
C ASP A 126 -8.94 3.83 1.78
N LEU A 127 -9.65 4.02 2.89
CA LEU A 127 -10.29 5.27 3.26
C LEU A 127 -9.28 6.37 3.59
N VAL A 128 -8.30 6.06 4.42
CA VAL A 128 -7.29 7.03 4.90
C VAL A 128 -6.25 7.34 3.81
N ALA A 129 -5.74 6.29 3.16
CA ALA A 129 -4.81 6.39 2.03
C ALA A 129 -5.50 6.86 0.75
N ASN A 130 -6.83 6.98 0.72
CA ASN A 130 -7.60 7.40 -0.45
C ASN A 130 -7.30 6.53 -1.68
N SER A 131 -7.44 5.21 -1.53
CA SER A 131 -7.22 4.26 -2.62
C SER A 131 -8.26 4.47 -3.71
N THR A 132 -7.80 4.85 -4.90
CA THR A 132 -8.69 5.20 -6.01
C THR A 132 -8.87 4.06 -7.01
N ASP A 133 -8.30 2.88 -6.78
CA ASP A 133 -8.37 1.77 -7.75
C ASP A 133 -8.24 0.40 -7.08
N ARG A 134 -8.78 0.23 -5.86
CA ARG A 134 -8.75 -1.10 -5.22
C ARG A 134 -9.67 -2.05 -5.98
N LYS A 135 -9.07 -3.06 -6.60
CA LYS A 135 -9.74 -4.15 -7.33
C LYS A 135 -9.64 -5.47 -6.57
N ALA A 136 -10.50 -6.42 -6.92
CA ALA A 136 -10.52 -7.75 -6.32
C ALA A 136 -9.18 -8.49 -6.42
N ASN A 137 -8.48 -8.36 -7.54
CA ASN A 137 -7.18 -8.98 -7.80
C ASN A 137 -5.99 -8.23 -7.17
N HIS A 138 -6.23 -7.14 -6.44
CA HIS A 138 -5.20 -6.48 -5.63
C HIS A 138 -5.11 -7.09 -4.22
N LEU A 139 -6.00 -8.02 -3.89
CA LEU A 139 -6.01 -8.75 -2.63
C LEU A 139 -5.57 -10.18 -2.91
N LEU A 140 -4.45 -10.57 -2.32
CA LEU A 140 -3.84 -11.89 -2.45
C LEU A 140 -4.00 -12.61 -1.13
N ILE A 141 -4.35 -13.88 -1.18
CA ILE A 141 -4.38 -14.73 0.02
C ILE A 141 -3.22 -15.72 -0.08
N GLU A 142 -2.38 -15.74 0.96
CA GLU A 142 -1.30 -16.73 1.07
C GLU A 142 -1.79 -18.00 1.78
N ASP A 143 -1.00 -19.07 1.67
CA ASP A 143 -1.18 -20.28 2.45
C ASP A 143 -1.12 -19.94 3.95
N GLY A 144 -2.24 -20.14 4.67
CA GLY A 144 -2.40 -19.73 6.06
C GLY A 144 -3.43 -18.62 6.29
N GLY A 145 -4.00 -18.08 5.21
CA GLY A 145 -5.19 -17.21 5.27
C GLY A 145 -4.89 -15.73 5.53
N LYS A 146 -3.63 -15.32 5.52
CA LYS A 146 -3.27 -13.89 5.56
C LYS A 146 -3.56 -13.25 4.21
N ILE A 147 -4.13 -12.05 4.26
CA ILE A 147 -4.42 -11.24 3.08
C ILE A 147 -3.35 -10.18 2.92
N TRP A 148 -2.72 -10.20 1.75
CA TRP A 148 -1.85 -9.13 1.27
C TRP A 148 -2.60 -8.21 0.32
N SER A 149 -2.31 -6.92 0.42
CA SER A 149 -2.77 -5.90 -0.51
C SER A 149 -1.59 -5.43 -1.36
N ILE A 150 -1.80 -5.32 -2.66
CA ILE A 150 -0.82 -4.79 -3.63
C ILE A 150 -1.43 -3.64 -4.44
N ASP A 151 -0.66 -3.08 -5.38
CA ASP A 151 -1.08 -2.02 -6.32
C ASP A 151 -1.64 -0.76 -5.63
N HIS A 152 -0.76 -0.01 -4.96
CA HIS A 152 -1.07 1.23 -4.26
C HIS A 152 -0.57 2.49 -4.96
N GLY A 153 -0.14 2.38 -6.23
CA GLY A 153 0.31 3.53 -7.02
C GLY A 153 -0.72 4.67 -7.13
N LEU A 154 -2.01 4.38 -6.97
CA LEU A 154 -3.12 5.33 -7.11
C LEU A 154 -3.75 5.70 -5.76
N THR A 155 -2.92 6.12 -4.81
CA THR A 155 -3.27 6.53 -3.45
C THR A 155 -2.85 7.98 -3.17
N PHE A 156 -3.29 8.53 -2.03
CA PHE A 156 -2.94 9.83 -1.46
C PHE A 156 -3.40 11.08 -2.20
N HIS A 157 -4.16 10.94 -3.29
CA HIS A 157 -4.73 12.06 -4.03
C HIS A 157 -5.37 13.10 -3.09
N SER A 158 -5.19 14.39 -3.38
CA SER A 158 -5.66 15.51 -2.54
C SER A 158 -7.19 15.56 -2.42
N ASP A 159 -7.91 15.39 -3.52
CA ASP A 159 -9.37 15.18 -3.53
C ASP A 159 -9.75 13.77 -3.04
N MET A 160 -10.85 13.67 -2.29
CA MET A 160 -11.46 12.40 -1.89
C MET A 160 -11.99 11.64 -3.11
N LYS A 161 -11.43 10.47 -3.40
CA LYS A 161 -11.68 9.67 -4.62
C LYS A 161 -11.70 8.17 -4.35
N VAL A 162 -12.01 7.75 -3.11
CA VAL A 162 -12.01 6.35 -2.71
C VAL A 162 -12.85 5.51 -3.66
N ARG A 163 -12.21 4.52 -4.29
CA ARG A 163 -12.86 3.48 -5.09
C ARG A 163 -12.28 2.14 -4.66
N THR A 164 -13.08 1.40 -3.91
CA THR A 164 -12.74 0.07 -3.41
C THR A 164 -13.77 -0.96 -3.80
N VAL A 165 -13.40 -2.23 -3.78
CA VAL A 165 -14.34 -3.36 -3.89
C VAL A 165 -14.86 -3.79 -2.52
N ILE A 166 -14.18 -3.42 -1.43
CA ILE A 166 -14.49 -3.84 -0.06
C ILE A 166 -15.61 -2.97 0.52
N TRP A 167 -16.85 -3.20 0.08
CA TRP A 167 -18.03 -2.47 0.56
C TRP A 167 -18.83 -3.21 1.64
N ASP A 168 -18.35 -4.37 2.10
CA ASP A 168 -19.07 -5.24 3.06
C ASP A 168 -19.43 -4.50 4.35
N PHE A 169 -18.57 -3.57 4.76
CA PHE A 169 -18.65 -2.89 6.06
C PHE A 169 -19.36 -1.53 6.01
N CYS A 170 -20.07 -1.22 4.92
CA CYS A 170 -20.76 0.07 4.74
C CYS A 170 -21.59 0.46 5.96
N SER A 171 -21.39 1.67 6.47
CA SER A 171 -22.11 2.22 7.64
C SER A 171 -21.90 1.45 8.96
N GLU A 172 -20.99 0.49 8.99
CA GLU A 172 -20.58 -0.17 10.22
C GLU A 172 -19.55 0.67 10.99
N PRO A 173 -19.46 0.54 12.32
CA PRO A 173 -18.42 1.18 13.09
C PRO A 173 -17.03 0.66 12.70
N ILE A 174 -16.06 1.57 12.64
CA ILE A 174 -14.65 1.22 12.50
C ILE A 174 -14.17 0.64 13.84
N PRO A 175 -13.48 -0.52 13.84
CA PRO A 175 -12.96 -1.11 15.08
C PRO A 175 -12.09 -0.13 15.89
N GLU A 176 -12.29 -0.11 17.21
CA GLU A 176 -11.64 0.86 18.12
C GLU A 176 -10.10 0.76 18.10
N ASN A 177 -9.56 -0.44 17.89
CA ASN A 177 -8.12 -0.63 17.73
C ASN A 177 -7.57 0.09 16.49
N LEU A 178 -8.33 0.15 15.38
CA LEU A 178 -7.92 0.89 14.19
C LEU A 178 -8.01 2.40 14.44
N LEU A 179 -9.07 2.87 15.10
CA LEU A 179 -9.21 4.29 15.49
C LEU A 179 -8.07 4.73 16.42
N SER A 180 -7.63 3.85 17.32
CA SER A 180 -6.50 4.11 18.20
C SER A 180 -5.19 4.29 17.40
N SER A 181 -4.89 3.38 16.47
CA SER A 181 -3.72 3.52 15.57
C SER A 181 -3.76 4.79 14.73
N LEU A 182 -4.94 5.16 14.20
CA LEU A 182 -5.11 6.39 13.43
C LEU A 182 -4.93 7.64 14.31
N THR A 183 -5.40 7.61 15.56
CA THR A 183 -5.22 8.71 16.52
C THR A 183 -3.74 8.92 16.84
N GLU A 184 -3.00 7.84 17.11
CA GLU A 184 -1.55 7.91 17.36
C GLU A 184 -0.80 8.45 16.14
N PHE A 185 -1.09 7.96 14.95
CA PHE A 185 -0.49 8.47 13.72
C PHE A 185 -0.82 9.95 13.48
N ARG A 186 -2.07 10.36 13.73
CA ARG A 186 -2.50 11.76 13.62
C ARG A 186 -1.70 12.67 14.54
N GLN A 187 -1.38 12.24 15.76
CA GLN A 187 -0.54 12.97 16.71
C GLN A 187 0.93 13.03 16.23
N GLN A 188 1.46 11.94 15.69
CA GLN A 188 2.82 11.92 15.13
C GLN A 188 3.00 12.93 13.99
N LEU A 189 1.97 13.16 13.17
CA LEU A 189 1.97 14.16 12.10
C LEU A 189 1.92 15.64 12.58
N GLU A 190 1.66 15.88 13.87
CA GLU A 190 1.75 17.21 14.50
C GLU A 190 3.09 17.44 15.20
N THR A 191 3.91 16.39 15.33
CA THR A 191 5.23 16.51 15.94
C THR A 191 6.16 17.31 15.02
N PRO A 192 6.97 18.24 15.54
CA PRO A 192 7.97 18.95 14.74
C PRO A 192 8.93 17.98 14.03
N ALA A 193 9.41 18.36 12.85
CA ALA A 193 10.20 17.49 11.98
C ALA A 193 11.44 16.90 12.68
N GLU A 194 12.07 17.62 13.63
CA GLU A 194 13.26 17.12 14.34
C GLU A 194 12.95 16.03 15.38
N SER A 195 11.70 15.95 15.84
CA SER A 195 11.24 14.96 16.84
C SER A 195 10.26 13.93 16.26
N GLN A 196 9.94 14.07 14.97
CA GLN A 196 9.00 13.19 14.28
C GLN A 196 9.61 11.80 14.07
N PRO A 197 8.85 10.70 14.27
CA PRO A 197 9.37 9.36 14.06
C PRO A 197 9.92 9.16 12.63
N PRO A 198 11.03 8.42 12.43
CA PRO A 198 11.71 8.34 11.14
C PRO A 198 10.80 7.93 9.97
N LEU A 199 9.95 6.92 10.16
CA LEU A 199 9.04 6.45 9.10
C LEU A 199 8.00 7.51 8.71
N VAL A 200 7.53 8.30 9.68
CA VAL A 200 6.54 9.37 9.44
C VAL A 200 7.22 10.52 8.69
N ASN A 201 8.46 10.86 9.07
CA ASN A 201 9.25 11.87 8.36
C ASN A 201 9.50 11.45 6.90
N GLU A 202 9.83 10.17 6.68
CA GLU A 202 10.03 9.61 5.35
C GLU A 202 8.75 9.66 4.51
N LEU A 203 7.60 9.28 5.08
CA LEU A 203 6.29 9.37 4.42
C LEU A 203 5.96 10.82 4.01
N VAL A 204 6.12 11.78 4.93
CA VAL A 204 5.83 13.20 4.68
C VAL A 204 6.75 13.80 3.61
N THR A 205 8.00 13.36 3.55
CA THR A 205 8.97 13.81 2.54
C THR A 205 8.67 13.25 1.15
N LEU A 206 8.01 12.08 1.08
CA LEU A 206 7.77 11.38 -0.16
C LEU A 206 6.59 11.94 -0.97
N LEU A 207 5.61 12.53 -0.29
CA LEU A 207 4.39 13.08 -0.88
C LEU A 207 4.42 14.62 -0.93
N PRO A 208 3.77 15.26 -1.91
CA PRO A 208 3.54 16.71 -1.91
C PRO A 208 2.79 17.18 -0.66
N GLN A 209 3.08 18.41 -0.21
CA GLN A 209 2.45 19.00 0.99
C GLN A 209 0.92 18.98 0.92
N GLU A 210 0.34 19.24 -0.25
CA GLU A 210 -1.13 19.21 -0.43
C GLU A 210 -1.76 17.83 -0.19
N GLU A 211 -1.04 16.75 -0.52
CA GLU A 211 -1.47 15.36 -0.29
C GLU A 211 -1.35 14.99 1.19
N ILE A 212 -0.32 15.51 1.87
CA ILE A 212 -0.16 15.36 3.32
C ILE A 212 -1.26 16.12 4.08
N ASP A 213 -1.56 17.35 3.67
CA ASP A 213 -2.66 18.12 4.28
C ASP A 213 -4.01 17.42 4.05
N ALA A 214 -4.20 16.82 2.87
CA ALA A 214 -5.39 16.02 2.58
C ALA A 214 -5.46 14.74 3.42
N LEU A 215 -4.32 14.06 3.64
CA LEU A 215 -4.23 12.90 4.54
C LEU A 215 -4.62 13.28 5.97
N LYS A 216 -4.12 14.41 6.49
CA LYS A 216 -4.51 14.94 7.81
C LYS A 216 -6.03 15.17 7.90
N ARG A 217 -6.61 15.86 6.92
CA ARG A 217 -8.07 16.10 6.87
C ARG A 217 -8.88 14.80 6.81
N ARG A 218 -8.40 13.79 6.06
CA ARG A 218 -9.05 12.48 6.00
C ARG A 218 -8.96 11.76 7.34
N LEU A 219 -7.81 11.78 8.01
CA LEU A 219 -7.67 11.22 9.35
C LEU A 219 -8.65 11.87 10.33
N ASP A 220 -8.72 13.20 10.34
CA ASP A 220 -9.64 13.95 11.21
C ASP A 220 -11.09 13.54 10.96
N TRP A 221 -11.50 13.47 9.69
CA TRP A 221 -12.84 13.04 9.30
C TRP A 221 -13.15 11.59 9.73
N VAL A 222 -12.21 10.65 9.54
CA VAL A 222 -12.41 9.25 9.94
C VAL A 222 -12.53 9.12 11.46
N LEU A 223 -11.73 9.87 12.23
CA LEU A 223 -11.73 9.86 13.69
C LEU A 223 -12.98 10.55 14.29
N GLU A 224 -13.58 11.48 13.56
CA GLU A 224 -14.84 12.13 13.89
C GLU A 224 -16.04 11.22 13.59
N GLU A 225 -16.16 10.71 12.36
CA GLU A 225 -17.31 9.91 11.93
C GLU A 225 -17.30 8.49 12.53
N ARG A 226 -16.11 7.89 12.67
CA ARG A 226 -15.89 6.55 13.26
C ARG A 226 -16.67 5.40 12.62
N VAL A 227 -17.21 5.62 11.43
CA VAL A 227 -17.97 4.64 10.66
C VAL A 227 -17.42 4.57 9.24
N TYR A 228 -17.45 3.37 8.65
CA TYR A 228 -17.16 3.24 7.23
C TYR A 228 -18.22 4.01 6.42
N PRO A 229 -17.84 4.71 5.33
CA PRO A 229 -18.79 5.44 4.51
C PRO A 229 -19.86 4.51 3.94
N GLY A 230 -21.07 5.02 3.80
CA GLY A 230 -22.14 4.32 3.09
C GLY A 230 -21.89 4.27 1.58
N LEU A 231 -22.65 3.43 0.89
CA LEU A 231 -22.57 3.30 -0.57
C LEU A 231 -22.77 4.66 -1.28
N PRO A 232 -21.92 5.00 -2.26
CA PRO A 232 -22.10 6.20 -3.08
C PRO A 232 -23.50 6.21 -3.70
N GLY A 233 -24.34 7.18 -3.33
CA GLY A 233 -25.70 7.34 -3.87
C GLY A 233 -26.86 7.03 -2.92
N ARG A 234 -26.61 6.52 -1.69
CA ARG A 234 -27.61 6.57 -0.62
C ARG A 234 -27.33 7.76 0.29
N ARG A 235 -27.94 8.91 -0.01
CA ARG A 235 -28.04 10.00 0.98
C ARG A 235 -28.67 9.42 2.26
N ARG A 236 -28.05 9.67 3.41
CA ARG A 236 -28.72 9.54 4.71
C ARG A 236 -29.94 10.47 4.65
N TYR A 237 -31.14 9.88 4.62
CA TYR A 237 -32.39 10.61 4.85
C TYR A 237 -32.57 10.83 6.34
#